data_AF-A0A6L9IVQ5-F1
#
_entry.id   AF-A0A6L9IVQ5-F1
#
_cell.length_a   1.000
_cell.length_b   1.000
_cell.length_c   1.000
_cell.angle_alpha   90.00
_cell.angle_beta   90.00
_cell.angle_gamma   90.00
#
_symmetry.space_group_name_H-M   'P 1'
#
loop_
_entity.id
_entity.type
_entity.pdbx_description
1 polymer ?
#
loop_
_entity_poly.entity_id
_entity_poly.type
_entity_poly.pdbx_seq_one_letter_code
_entity_poly.pdbx_strand_id
1 'polypeptide(L)'
;VSPDGQQIAFHSERDGDFDIFIMDVDGGAARNLTDNDIVDRLPAWSPDGAWLLFSSDVRGDNTQDLFRMRPDGTGRELLYSDAVQRSSHPRMSADGRYVVFTSGAPFDAATWEIRRLDMQTGEVIALTDNDFSDSSPVFAPDGSIVYQTVGEGDWALWQMDIDGANARELYDGPGAEWGVTFSPDGRSIIFTSNVTGEDELYWLDLELLNPEQLTNDGGLYGWWVGSP
;
A
#
# COMPACT_ATOMS: atom_id res chain seq x y z
N VAL A 1 2.86 -1.88 -10.51
CA VAL A 1 2.88 -2.35 -11.92
C VAL A 1 1.73 -3.34 -12.09
N SER A 2 1.15 -3.46 -13.28
CA SER A 2 0.12 -4.45 -13.61
C SER A 2 0.69 -5.87 -13.53
N PRO A 3 -0.15 -6.90 -13.30
CA PRO A 3 0.33 -8.28 -13.16
C PRO A 3 1.05 -8.84 -14.40
N ASP A 4 0.75 -8.30 -15.58
CA ASP A 4 1.41 -8.66 -16.84
C ASP A 4 2.70 -7.86 -17.12
N GLY A 5 3.06 -6.94 -16.22
CA GLY A 5 4.27 -6.12 -16.34
C GLY A 5 4.21 -5.04 -17.43
N GLN A 6 3.04 -4.75 -18.00
CA GLN A 6 2.92 -3.81 -19.12
C GLN A 6 2.59 -2.37 -18.69
N GLN A 7 1.94 -2.18 -17.54
CA GLN A 7 1.42 -0.88 -17.12
C GLN A 7 1.83 -0.50 -15.70
N ILE A 8 1.97 0.80 -15.46
CA ILE A 8 2.23 1.40 -14.16
C ILE A 8 1.01 2.22 -13.78
N ALA A 9 0.43 1.93 -12.61
CA ALA A 9 -0.54 2.82 -11.98
C ALA A 9 0.16 3.55 -10.84
N PHE A 10 -0.06 4.85 -10.75
CA PHE A 10 0.55 5.72 -9.75
C PHE A 10 -0.39 6.89 -9.46
N HIS A 11 -0.18 7.61 -8.36
CA HIS A 11 -0.90 8.85 -8.11
C HIS A 11 0.01 10.06 -8.30
N SER A 12 -0.55 11.21 -8.67
CA SER A 12 0.23 12.43 -8.92
C SER A 12 -0.63 13.66 -8.62
N GLU A 13 0.00 14.73 -8.14
CA GLU A 13 -0.65 16.05 -7.93
C GLU A 13 -0.40 17.05 -9.08
N ARG A 14 -0.15 16.53 -10.29
CA ARG A 14 0.41 17.34 -11.40
C ARG A 14 -0.58 18.34 -12.00
N ASP A 15 -1.85 18.17 -11.72
CA ASP A 15 -3.00 18.95 -12.16
C ASP A 15 -3.64 19.81 -11.05
N GLY A 16 -3.18 19.67 -9.79
CA GLY A 16 -3.57 20.54 -8.68
C GLY A 16 -4.03 19.79 -7.43
N ASP A 17 -4.43 18.53 -7.59
CA ASP A 17 -4.81 17.61 -6.54
C ASP A 17 -4.41 16.17 -6.91
N PHE A 18 -4.51 15.24 -5.96
CA PHE A 18 -4.01 13.90 -6.21
C PHE A 18 -5.00 13.08 -7.02
N ASP A 19 -4.51 12.59 -8.15
CA ASP A 19 -5.26 11.74 -9.06
C ASP A 19 -4.54 10.43 -9.37
N ILE A 20 -5.31 9.42 -9.82
CA ILE A 20 -4.80 8.15 -10.29
C ILE A 20 -4.46 8.24 -11.77
N PHE A 21 -3.22 7.95 -12.10
CA PHE A 21 -2.71 7.90 -13.46
C PHE A 21 -2.30 6.48 -13.83
N ILE A 22 -2.34 6.21 -15.14
CA ILE A 22 -1.79 4.99 -15.73
C ILE A 22 -0.88 5.32 -16.91
N MET A 23 0.20 4.56 -17.08
CA MET A 23 1.10 4.65 -18.22
C MET A 23 1.72 3.28 -18.56
N ASP A 24 2.31 3.16 -19.74
CA ASP A 24 3.06 1.97 -20.14
C ASP A 24 4.43 1.92 -19.45
N VAL A 25 4.90 0.71 -19.12
CA VAL A 25 6.19 0.48 -18.43
C VAL A 25 7.39 0.92 -19.26
N ASP A 26 7.30 0.80 -20.59
CA ASP A 26 8.34 1.25 -21.53
C ASP A 26 8.41 2.80 -21.65
N GLY A 27 7.54 3.51 -20.91
CA GLY A 27 7.42 4.96 -20.95
C GLY A 27 6.34 5.42 -21.92
N GLY A 28 5.92 6.68 -21.77
CA GLY A 28 4.85 7.25 -22.57
C GLY A 28 4.10 8.35 -21.84
N ALA A 29 3.07 8.89 -22.49
CA ALA A 29 2.18 9.86 -21.84
C ALA A 29 1.30 9.15 -20.81
N ALA A 30 1.33 9.62 -19.57
CA ALA A 30 0.41 9.14 -18.54
C ALA A 30 -1.00 9.66 -18.82
N ARG A 31 -1.99 8.80 -18.61
CA ARG A 31 -3.41 9.11 -18.71
C ARG A 31 -4.00 9.26 -17.31
N ASN A 32 -4.65 10.39 -17.03
CA ASN A 32 -5.43 10.57 -15.81
C ASN A 32 -6.70 9.71 -15.88
N LEU A 33 -6.92 8.87 -14.87
CA LEU A 33 -8.10 8.01 -14.73
C LEU A 33 -9.18 8.63 -13.84
N THR A 34 -8.81 9.59 -12.99
CA THR A 34 -9.69 10.21 -12.01
C THR A 34 -9.74 11.73 -12.15
N ASP A 35 -9.58 12.31 -13.34
CA ASP A 35 -9.62 13.78 -13.57
C ASP A 35 -10.86 14.49 -12.97
N ASN A 36 -10.75 14.91 -11.71
CA ASN A 36 -11.81 15.50 -10.89
C ASN A 36 -11.23 16.13 -9.60
N ASP A 37 -11.95 17.02 -8.91
CA ASP A 37 -11.45 17.73 -7.71
C ASP A 37 -11.43 16.88 -6.41
N ILE A 38 -11.37 15.55 -6.49
CA ILE A 38 -11.36 14.63 -5.34
C ILE A 38 -9.97 14.02 -5.22
N VAL A 39 -9.45 14.05 -3.99
CA VAL A 39 -8.19 13.38 -3.64
C VAL A 39 -8.33 11.86 -3.77
N ASP A 40 -7.79 11.32 -4.86
CA ASP A 40 -7.71 9.89 -5.18
C ASP A 40 -6.24 9.42 -5.12
N ARG A 41 -5.94 8.46 -4.25
CA ARG A 41 -4.55 8.05 -3.94
C ARG A 41 -4.36 6.54 -3.79
N LEU A 42 -3.09 6.15 -3.74
CA LEU A 42 -2.63 4.81 -3.34
C LEU A 42 -3.21 3.68 -4.21
N PRO A 43 -3.03 3.75 -5.55
CA PRO A 43 -3.57 2.73 -6.43
C PRO A 43 -2.86 1.38 -6.23
N ALA A 44 -3.60 0.30 -6.36
CA ALA A 44 -3.10 -1.07 -6.37
C ALA A 44 -3.84 -1.90 -7.43
N TRP A 45 -3.12 -2.78 -8.12
CA TRP A 45 -3.73 -3.69 -9.10
C TRP A 45 -4.38 -4.89 -8.41
N SER A 46 -5.49 -5.37 -8.96
CA SER A 46 -5.96 -6.73 -8.68
C SER A 46 -5.01 -7.76 -9.32
N PRO A 47 -4.91 -8.99 -8.78
CA PRO A 47 -3.99 -10.01 -9.30
C PRO A 47 -4.28 -10.45 -10.73
N ASP A 48 -5.54 -10.32 -11.17
CA ASP A 48 -5.99 -10.63 -12.52
C ASP A 48 -5.83 -9.45 -13.50
N GLY A 49 -5.41 -8.28 -13.01
CA GLY A 49 -5.27 -7.05 -13.79
C GLY A 49 -6.59 -6.41 -14.21
N ALA A 50 -7.73 -6.94 -13.77
CA ALA A 50 -9.05 -6.45 -14.18
C ALA A 50 -9.48 -5.17 -13.45
N TRP A 51 -8.85 -4.87 -12.31
CA TRP A 51 -9.21 -3.76 -11.43
C TRP A 51 -7.99 -3.00 -10.92
N LEU A 52 -8.19 -1.71 -10.71
CA LEU A 52 -7.39 -0.83 -9.87
C LEU A 52 -8.18 -0.51 -8.62
N LEU A 53 -7.63 -0.81 -7.45
CA LEU A 53 -8.13 -0.38 -6.15
C LEU A 53 -7.43 0.93 -5.76
N PHE A 54 -8.12 1.82 -5.06
CA PHE A 54 -7.56 3.10 -4.61
C PHE A 54 -8.35 3.64 -3.42
N SER A 55 -7.80 4.67 -2.76
CA SER A 55 -8.44 5.39 -1.67
C SER A 55 -8.95 6.74 -2.18
N SER A 56 -10.17 7.13 -1.83
CA SER A 56 -10.84 8.32 -2.38
C SER A 56 -11.47 9.16 -1.28
N ASP A 57 -11.22 10.47 -1.25
CA ASP A 57 -11.91 11.41 -0.35
C ASP A 57 -13.21 11.95 -0.98
N VAL A 58 -14.02 11.05 -1.56
CA VAL A 58 -15.28 11.43 -2.25
C VAL A 58 -16.26 12.20 -1.36
N ARG A 59 -16.12 12.05 -0.03
CA ARG A 59 -16.96 12.72 0.97
C ARG A 59 -16.44 14.12 1.32
N GLY A 60 -15.17 14.42 1.03
CA GLY A 60 -14.54 15.71 1.34
C GLY A 60 -14.39 15.97 2.84
N ASP A 61 -14.39 14.92 3.65
CA ASP A 61 -14.31 14.98 5.11
C ASP A 61 -12.96 14.45 5.64
N ASN A 62 -12.00 14.16 4.73
CA ASN A 62 -10.72 13.51 4.98
C ASN A 62 -10.82 12.08 5.52
N THR A 63 -11.98 11.44 5.44
CA THR A 63 -12.12 10.01 5.73
C THR A 63 -12.19 9.25 4.39
N GLN A 64 -11.01 8.94 3.83
CA GLN A 64 -10.97 8.24 2.54
C GLN A 64 -11.74 6.92 2.62
N ASP A 65 -12.44 6.61 1.54
CA ASP A 65 -13.10 5.33 1.30
C ASP A 65 -12.33 4.52 0.27
N LEU A 66 -12.48 3.20 0.30
CA LEU A 66 -11.86 2.34 -0.69
C LEU A 66 -12.77 2.22 -1.91
N PHE A 67 -12.19 2.42 -3.09
CA PHE A 67 -12.86 2.26 -4.38
C PHE A 67 -12.08 1.28 -5.26
N ARG A 68 -12.75 0.81 -6.31
CA ARG A 68 -12.10 0.16 -7.44
C ARG A 68 -12.64 0.70 -8.76
N MET A 69 -11.86 0.57 -9.83
CA MET A 69 -12.27 0.85 -11.21
C MET A 69 -11.53 -0.05 -12.18
N ARG A 70 -12.00 -0.14 -13.42
CA ARG A 70 -11.26 -0.82 -14.49
C ARG A 70 -10.04 0.03 -14.91
N PRO A 71 -8.97 -0.59 -15.44
CA PRO A 71 -7.78 0.14 -15.89
C PRO A 71 -8.03 1.14 -17.04
N ASP A 72 -9.15 1.00 -17.75
CA ASP A 72 -9.60 1.98 -18.73
C ASP A 72 -10.26 3.23 -18.11
N GLY A 73 -10.45 3.27 -16.79
CA GLY A 73 -11.10 4.34 -16.04
C GLY A 73 -12.62 4.16 -15.88
N THR A 74 -13.20 3.10 -16.43
CA THR A 74 -14.64 2.84 -16.35
C THR A 74 -15.02 1.99 -15.14
N GLY A 75 -16.32 1.91 -14.82
CA GLY A 75 -16.83 0.99 -13.80
C GLY A 75 -16.33 1.29 -12.38
N ARG A 76 -16.23 2.57 -12.01
CA ARG A 76 -15.90 2.98 -10.64
C ARG A 76 -16.96 2.48 -9.67
N GLU A 77 -16.52 1.77 -8.63
CA GLU A 77 -17.37 1.12 -7.62
C GLU A 77 -16.80 1.36 -6.23
N LEU A 78 -17.67 1.65 -5.25
CA LEU A 78 -17.29 1.68 -3.84
C LEU A 78 -16.96 0.25 -3.39
N LEU A 79 -15.78 0.07 -2.81
CA LEU A 79 -15.31 -1.20 -2.28
C LEU A 79 -15.62 -1.31 -0.77
N TYR A 80 -15.30 -0.27 -0.01
CA TYR A 80 -15.53 -0.24 1.44
C TYR A 80 -15.60 1.20 1.99
N SER A 81 -16.52 1.41 2.94
CA SER A 81 -16.62 2.61 3.76
C SER A 81 -17.31 2.25 5.08
N ASP A 82 -16.83 2.80 6.20
CA ASP A 82 -17.54 2.78 7.49
C ASP A 82 -18.08 4.16 7.89
N ALA A 83 -17.96 5.15 6.99
CA ALA A 83 -18.35 6.54 7.15
C ALA A 83 -17.70 7.31 8.32
N VAL A 84 -16.75 6.72 9.04
CA VAL A 84 -16.18 7.29 10.27
C VAL A 84 -14.65 7.31 10.21
N GLN A 85 -14.05 6.19 9.81
CA GLN A 85 -12.62 6.03 9.73
C GLN A 85 -12.13 6.36 8.33
N ARG A 86 -10.87 6.79 8.27
CA ARG A 86 -10.08 6.83 7.06
C ARG A 86 -9.67 5.41 6.71
N SER A 87 -10.00 4.94 5.52
CA SER A 87 -9.53 3.68 4.94
C SER A 87 -8.58 3.94 3.78
N SER A 88 -7.41 3.30 3.79
CA SER A 88 -6.37 3.54 2.78
C SER A 88 -5.48 2.31 2.52
N HIS A 89 -4.57 2.39 1.56
CA HIS A 89 -3.62 1.30 1.21
C HIS A 89 -4.28 -0.04 0.86
N PRO A 90 -5.30 -0.08 -0.01
CA PRO A 90 -5.89 -1.36 -0.38
C PRO A 90 -4.85 -2.25 -1.09
N ARG A 91 -4.76 -3.52 -0.70
CA ARG A 91 -4.01 -4.57 -1.40
C ARG A 91 -4.84 -5.84 -1.46
N MET A 92 -4.91 -6.46 -2.63
CA MET A 92 -5.71 -7.65 -2.86
C MET A 92 -4.84 -8.91 -2.76
N SER A 93 -5.35 -9.98 -2.15
CA SER A 93 -4.68 -11.28 -2.08
C SER A 93 -4.58 -11.89 -3.47
N ALA A 94 -3.58 -12.76 -3.71
CA ALA A 94 -3.32 -13.35 -5.02
C ALA A 94 -4.51 -14.12 -5.63
N ASP A 95 -5.38 -14.69 -4.80
CA ASP A 95 -6.60 -15.38 -5.20
C ASP A 95 -7.82 -14.45 -5.40
N GLY A 96 -7.66 -13.14 -5.15
CA GLY A 96 -8.72 -12.14 -5.24
C GLY A 96 -9.76 -12.20 -4.12
N ARG A 97 -9.58 -13.06 -3.11
CA ARG A 97 -10.56 -13.28 -2.05
C ARG A 97 -10.56 -12.20 -0.99
N TYR A 98 -9.39 -11.65 -0.66
CA TYR A 98 -9.23 -10.72 0.44
C TYR A 98 -8.65 -9.39 -0.03
N VAL A 99 -9.04 -8.32 0.64
CA VAL A 99 -8.36 -7.02 0.56
C VAL A 99 -7.89 -6.64 1.95
N VAL A 100 -6.60 -6.36 2.10
CA VAL A 100 -6.04 -5.76 3.31
C VAL A 100 -5.87 -4.26 3.12
N PHE A 101 -6.04 -3.49 4.19
CA PHE A 101 -6.00 -2.03 4.13
C PHE A 101 -5.71 -1.45 5.53
N THR A 102 -5.27 -0.21 5.56
CA THR A 102 -5.11 0.59 6.79
C THR A 102 -6.42 1.29 7.11
N SER A 103 -6.87 1.23 8.36
CA SER A 103 -8.07 1.93 8.83
C SER A 103 -7.83 2.58 10.18
N GLY A 104 -8.27 3.82 10.37
CA GLY A 104 -8.23 4.49 11.67
C GLY A 104 -8.75 5.91 11.63
N ALA A 105 -8.61 6.65 12.72
CA ALA A 105 -9.05 8.03 12.77
C ALA A 105 -8.27 8.90 11.76
N PRO A 106 -8.95 9.82 11.03
CA PRO A 106 -8.34 10.58 9.94
C PRO A 106 -7.20 11.50 10.39
N PHE A 107 -7.22 11.94 11.65
CA PHE A 107 -6.26 12.90 12.20
C PHE A 107 -5.44 12.35 13.39
N ASP A 108 -5.49 11.04 13.61
CA ASP A 108 -4.75 10.38 14.68
C ASP A 108 -4.18 9.05 14.19
N ALA A 109 -2.94 9.11 13.69
CA ALA A 109 -2.24 7.94 13.15
C ALA A 109 -1.99 6.87 14.22
N ALA A 110 -1.96 7.21 15.50
CA ALA A 110 -1.82 6.24 16.59
C ALA A 110 -3.01 5.27 16.70
N THR A 111 -4.09 5.52 15.95
CA THR A 111 -5.27 4.64 15.88
C THR A 111 -5.33 3.81 14.61
N TRP A 112 -4.31 3.88 13.76
CA TRP A 112 -4.30 3.18 12.48
C TRP A 112 -3.99 1.70 12.71
N GLU A 113 -4.84 0.88 12.13
CA GLU A 113 -4.80 -0.57 12.26
C GLU A 113 -4.89 -1.22 10.87
N ILE A 114 -4.41 -2.45 10.76
CA ILE A 114 -4.59 -3.29 9.59
C ILE A 114 -5.94 -4.01 9.67
N ARG A 115 -6.72 -3.91 8.60
CA ARG A 115 -7.99 -4.60 8.44
C ARG A 115 -8.00 -5.49 7.22
N ARG A 116 -8.87 -6.50 7.23
CA ARG A 116 -9.10 -7.42 6.11
C ARG A 116 -10.58 -7.46 5.75
N LEU A 117 -10.88 -7.19 4.49
CA LEU A 117 -12.18 -7.39 3.85
C LEU A 117 -12.20 -8.74 3.11
N ASP A 118 -13.21 -9.57 3.37
CA ASP A 118 -13.52 -10.74 2.54
C ASP A 118 -14.44 -10.31 1.38
N MET A 119 -13.95 -10.45 0.15
CA MET A 119 -14.63 -10.04 -1.08
C MET A 119 -15.86 -10.89 -1.42
N GLN A 120 -15.98 -12.08 -0.81
CA GLN A 120 -17.12 -12.97 -1.02
C GLN A 120 -18.25 -12.69 -0.04
N THR A 121 -17.93 -12.40 1.23
CA THR A 121 -18.93 -12.22 2.29
C THR A 121 -19.20 -10.76 2.62
N GLY A 122 -18.28 -9.85 2.30
CA GLY A 122 -18.30 -8.46 2.74
C GLY A 122 -17.90 -8.27 4.21
N GLU A 123 -17.46 -9.33 4.90
CA GLU A 123 -16.99 -9.26 6.28
C GLU A 123 -15.69 -8.47 6.37
N VAL A 124 -15.60 -7.59 7.37
CA VAL A 124 -14.37 -6.88 7.71
C VAL A 124 -13.95 -7.22 9.13
N ILE A 125 -12.69 -7.62 9.30
CA ILE A 125 -12.08 -7.85 10.61
C ILE A 125 -10.86 -6.94 10.81
N ALA A 126 -10.59 -6.58 12.06
CA ALA A 126 -9.31 -6.02 12.45
C ALA A 126 -8.30 -7.17 12.60
N LEU A 127 -7.13 -7.03 11.98
CA LEU A 127 -6.01 -7.95 12.12
C LEU A 127 -5.04 -7.50 13.21
N THR A 128 -4.97 -6.19 13.44
CA THR A 128 -4.25 -5.56 14.53
C THR A 128 -5.24 -4.75 15.39
N ASP A 129 -4.97 -4.69 16.68
CA ASP A 129 -5.70 -3.93 17.70
C ASP A 129 -4.73 -3.76 18.88
N ASN A 130 -3.85 -2.77 18.78
CA ASN A 130 -2.74 -2.58 19.72
C ASN A 130 -2.42 -1.10 19.96
N ASP A 131 -1.45 -0.80 20.82
CA ASP A 131 -1.09 0.58 21.18
C ASP A 131 -0.12 1.24 20.17
N PHE A 132 0.14 0.59 19.02
CA PHE A 132 1.04 1.04 17.97
C PHE A 132 0.26 1.45 16.72
N SER A 133 0.88 2.29 15.90
CA SER A 133 0.33 2.66 14.59
C SER A 133 0.74 1.61 13.56
N ASP A 134 -0.23 0.86 13.03
CA ASP A 134 -0.01 -0.15 12.01
C ASP A 134 -0.57 0.29 10.65
N SER A 135 0.26 0.26 9.60
CA SER A 135 -0.12 0.80 8.30
C SER A 135 0.56 0.15 7.09
N SER A 136 0.13 0.56 5.89
CA SER A 136 0.74 0.19 4.60
C SER A 136 0.86 -1.33 4.37
N PRO A 137 -0.19 -2.13 4.60
CA PRO A 137 -0.09 -3.58 4.48
C PRO A 137 0.11 -4.02 3.03
N VAL A 138 0.89 -5.08 2.82
CA VAL A 138 1.10 -5.76 1.55
C VAL A 138 1.08 -7.27 1.74
N PHE A 139 0.63 -8.02 0.72
CA PHE A 139 0.72 -9.48 0.74
C PHE A 139 2.13 -9.92 0.32
N ALA A 140 2.71 -10.83 1.08
CA ALA A 140 3.87 -11.61 0.65
C ALA A 140 3.44 -12.75 -0.30
N PRO A 141 4.37 -13.31 -1.10
CA PRO A 141 4.04 -14.42 -2.01
C PRO A 141 3.49 -15.68 -1.34
N ASP A 142 3.78 -15.90 -0.05
CA ASP A 142 3.25 -17.01 0.74
C ASP A 142 1.83 -16.76 1.29
N GLY A 143 1.28 -15.57 1.07
CA GLY A 143 -0.05 -15.16 1.55
C GLY A 143 -0.07 -14.53 2.94
N SER A 144 1.08 -14.44 3.63
CA SER A 144 1.22 -13.63 4.84
C SER A 144 1.15 -12.13 4.51
N ILE A 145 1.00 -11.30 5.54
CA ILE A 145 0.88 -9.85 5.42
C ILE A 145 2.11 -9.21 6.04
N VAL A 146 2.77 -8.33 5.29
CA VAL A 146 3.79 -7.42 5.81
C VAL A 146 3.20 -6.03 5.95
N TYR A 147 3.51 -5.35 7.02
CA TYR A 147 3.01 -4.02 7.35
C TYR A 147 4.05 -3.24 8.13
N GLN A 148 3.85 -1.94 8.21
CA GLN A 148 4.67 -1.03 8.98
C GLN A 148 4.06 -0.85 10.37
N THR A 149 4.88 -0.84 11.43
CA THR A 149 4.44 -0.52 12.80
C THR A 149 5.24 0.64 13.39
N VAL A 150 4.63 1.42 14.27
CA VAL A 150 5.28 2.53 15.01
C VAL A 150 4.86 2.55 16.47
N GLY A 151 5.82 2.50 17.39
CA GLY A 151 5.61 3.20 18.67
C GLY A 151 6.56 3.02 19.84
N GLU A 152 7.78 2.50 19.69
CA GLU A 152 8.90 2.80 20.62
C GLU A 152 10.27 2.93 19.89
N GLY A 153 10.29 3.47 18.67
CA GLY A 153 11.49 3.59 17.83
C GLY A 153 11.22 4.24 16.47
N ASP A 154 12.04 3.92 15.48
CA ASP A 154 11.79 4.23 14.06
C ASP A 154 10.68 3.31 13.47
N TRP A 155 10.36 3.45 12.19
CA TRP A 155 9.29 2.71 11.54
C TRP A 155 9.75 1.31 11.13
N ALA A 156 9.39 0.28 11.89
CA ALA A 156 9.79 -1.10 11.63
C ALA A 156 8.82 -1.85 10.69
N LEU A 157 9.33 -2.88 10.03
CA LEU A 157 8.57 -3.80 9.20
C LEU A 157 8.19 -5.04 10.00
N TRP A 158 6.90 -5.38 10.01
CA TRP A 158 6.34 -6.52 10.71
C TRP A 158 5.62 -7.46 9.74
N GLN A 159 5.53 -8.73 10.11
CA GLN A 159 4.87 -9.77 9.33
C GLN A 159 3.89 -10.54 10.23
N MET A 160 2.71 -10.84 9.70
CA MET A 160 1.69 -11.67 10.36
C MET A 160 1.01 -12.61 9.37
N ASP A 161 0.34 -13.63 9.89
CA ASP A 161 -0.53 -14.49 9.10
C ASP A 161 -1.78 -13.74 8.61
N ILE A 162 -2.45 -14.27 7.59
CA ILE A 162 -3.63 -13.62 6.98
C ILE A 162 -4.81 -13.43 7.96
N ASP A 163 -4.83 -14.16 9.08
CA ASP A 163 -5.82 -14.05 10.14
C ASP A 163 -5.36 -13.15 11.32
N GLY A 164 -4.20 -12.51 11.21
CA GLY A 164 -3.61 -11.64 12.23
C GLY A 164 -2.78 -12.38 13.28
N ALA A 165 -2.70 -13.72 13.20
CA ALA A 165 -1.89 -14.50 14.11
C ALA A 165 -0.38 -14.37 13.79
N ASN A 166 0.44 -14.82 14.74
CA ASN A 166 1.90 -14.97 14.56
C ASN A 166 2.62 -13.69 14.11
N ALA A 167 2.11 -12.52 14.51
CA ALA A 167 2.76 -11.24 14.29
C ALA A 167 4.19 -11.23 14.88
N ARG A 168 5.16 -10.84 14.06
CA ARG A 168 6.58 -10.75 14.42
C ARG A 168 7.24 -9.62 13.66
N GLU A 169 8.28 -9.06 14.26
CA GLU A 169 9.20 -8.17 13.56
C GLU A 169 9.89 -8.92 12.40
N LEU A 170 9.86 -8.31 11.22
CA LEU A 170 10.56 -8.77 10.03
C LEU A 170 11.90 -8.07 9.89
N TYR A 171 11.91 -6.75 10.09
CA TYR A 171 13.11 -5.91 10.01
C TYR A 171 12.89 -4.59 10.77
N ASP A 172 13.82 -4.23 11.65
CA ASP A 172 13.88 -2.94 12.35
C ASP A 172 15.25 -2.31 12.08
N GLY A 173 15.28 -1.38 11.14
CA GLY A 173 16.48 -0.70 10.72
C GLY A 173 16.85 0.49 11.61
N PRO A 174 18.03 1.09 11.43
CA PRO A 174 18.40 2.34 12.10
C PRO A 174 17.74 3.60 11.48
N GLY A 175 16.84 3.43 10.52
CA GLY A 175 16.04 4.49 9.92
C GLY A 175 14.57 4.13 10.01
N ALA A 176 13.72 4.97 9.43
CA ALA A 176 12.32 4.62 9.23
C ALA A 176 12.18 3.86 7.91
N GLU A 177 11.46 2.73 7.93
CA GLU A 177 11.21 1.88 6.75
C GLU A 177 9.74 1.90 6.32
N TRP A 178 9.51 1.98 5.00
CA TRP A 178 8.17 1.94 4.41
C TRP A 178 8.20 1.47 2.94
N GLY A 179 7.03 1.39 2.30
CA GLY A 179 6.95 1.13 0.86
C GLY A 179 7.48 -0.24 0.44
N VAL A 180 7.08 -1.29 1.15
CA VAL A 180 7.59 -2.65 0.92
C VAL A 180 6.99 -3.27 -0.35
N THR A 181 7.83 -3.94 -1.12
CA THR A 181 7.45 -4.89 -2.16
C THR A 181 8.34 -6.13 -2.09
N PHE A 182 7.82 -7.29 -2.50
CA PHE A 182 8.53 -8.55 -2.47
C PHE A 182 9.14 -8.90 -3.84
N SER A 183 10.27 -9.61 -3.81
CA SER A 183 10.68 -10.41 -4.96
C SER A 183 9.65 -11.51 -5.23
N PRO A 184 9.45 -11.93 -6.50
CA PRO A 184 8.46 -12.97 -6.84
C PRO A 184 8.66 -14.31 -6.11
N ASP A 185 9.89 -14.62 -5.69
CA ASP A 185 10.23 -15.82 -4.93
C ASP A 185 10.10 -15.65 -3.40
N GLY A 186 9.74 -14.46 -2.93
CA GLY A 186 9.53 -14.13 -1.52
C GLY A 186 10.79 -14.07 -0.67
N ARG A 187 11.98 -14.15 -1.27
CA ARG A 187 13.26 -14.20 -0.53
C ARG A 187 13.84 -12.84 -0.19
N SER A 188 13.38 -11.80 -0.87
CA SER A 188 13.90 -10.46 -0.69
C SER A 188 12.79 -9.43 -0.78
N ILE A 189 13.05 -8.25 -0.24
CA ILE A 189 12.17 -7.10 -0.37
C ILE A 189 12.91 -5.90 -0.93
N ILE A 190 12.17 -5.02 -1.60
CA ILE A 190 12.58 -3.63 -1.82
C ILE A 190 11.71 -2.76 -0.92
N PHE A 191 12.31 -1.79 -0.26
CA PHE A 191 11.65 -0.85 0.63
C PHE A 191 12.35 0.51 0.58
N THR A 192 11.69 1.54 1.04
CA THR A 192 12.29 2.87 1.23
C THR A 192 12.80 2.98 2.67
N SER A 193 14.00 3.52 2.86
CA SER A 193 14.51 3.91 4.18
C SER A 193 15.15 5.29 4.15
N ASN A 194 15.03 6.04 5.24
CA ASN A 194 15.65 7.35 5.41
C ASN A 194 16.94 7.33 6.24
N VAL A 195 17.55 6.17 6.46
CA VAL A 195 18.78 6.01 7.27
C VAL A 195 19.93 6.95 6.83
N THR A 196 19.96 7.39 5.58
CA THR A 196 20.99 8.32 5.08
C THR A 196 20.67 9.80 5.32
N GLY A 197 19.49 10.11 5.85
CA GLY A 197 18.92 11.46 5.97
C GLY A 197 18.03 11.88 4.81
N GLU A 198 18.04 11.11 3.71
CA GLU A 198 17.13 11.25 2.56
C GLU A 198 16.44 9.89 2.30
N ASP A 199 15.30 9.92 1.63
CA ASP A 199 14.56 8.73 1.24
C ASP A 199 15.33 8.01 0.13
N GLU A 200 15.64 6.72 0.33
CA GLU A 200 16.35 5.90 -0.66
C GLU A 200 15.76 4.50 -0.72
N LEU A 201 15.85 3.85 -1.89
CA LEU A 201 15.45 2.46 -2.06
C LEU A 201 16.55 1.53 -1.56
N TYR A 202 16.12 0.51 -0.81
CA TYR A 202 16.96 -0.55 -0.28
C TYR A 202 16.42 -1.90 -0.74
N TRP A 203 17.33 -2.84 -0.98
CA TRP A 203 17.05 -4.25 -1.15
C TRP A 203 17.48 -5.00 0.10
N LEU A 204 16.66 -5.90 0.62
CA LEU A 204 16.97 -6.74 1.78
C LEU A 204 16.75 -8.20 1.44
N ASP A 205 17.79 -9.02 1.61
CA ASP A 205 17.68 -10.47 1.69
C ASP A 205 17.09 -10.87 3.05
N LEU A 206 15.97 -11.59 3.05
CA LEU A 206 15.26 -11.96 4.28
C LEU A 206 15.88 -13.14 5.04
N GLU A 207 16.77 -13.91 4.42
CA GLU A 207 17.51 -14.99 5.10
C GLU A 207 18.79 -14.45 5.76
N LEU A 208 19.50 -13.57 5.05
CA LEU A 208 20.76 -13.00 5.50
C LEU A 208 20.60 -11.74 6.34
N LEU A 209 19.44 -11.07 6.26
CA LEU A 209 19.13 -9.79 6.89
C LEU A 209 20.20 -8.72 6.62
N ASN A 210 20.64 -8.64 5.36
CA ASN A 210 21.67 -7.72 4.91
C ASN A 210 21.09 -6.69 3.93
N PRO A 211 20.75 -5.46 4.38
CA PRO A 211 20.21 -4.42 3.51
C PRO A 211 21.31 -3.82 2.61
N GLU A 212 20.97 -3.57 1.35
CA GLU A 212 21.80 -2.91 0.34
C GLU A 212 21.07 -1.70 -0.23
N GLN A 213 21.72 -0.54 -0.19
CA GLN A 213 21.20 0.70 -0.78
C GLN A 213 21.28 0.62 -2.31
N LEU A 214 20.15 0.84 -2.99
CA LEU A 214 20.04 0.80 -4.45
C LEU A 214 20.12 2.18 -5.12
N THR A 215 19.70 3.24 -4.42
CA THR A 215 19.66 4.63 -4.92
C THR A 215 20.44 5.57 -4.01
N ASN A 216 20.93 6.70 -4.51
CA ASN A 216 21.76 7.65 -3.74
C ASN A 216 21.61 9.11 -4.18
N ASP A 217 20.50 9.43 -4.83
CA ASP A 217 20.24 10.71 -5.48
C ASP A 217 19.33 11.63 -4.66
N GLY A 218 18.97 11.25 -3.42
CA GLY A 218 18.12 12.03 -2.53
C GLY A 218 16.73 12.23 -3.13
N GLY A 219 16.21 11.22 -3.82
CA GLY A 219 14.88 11.27 -4.41
C GLY A 219 13.84 11.43 -3.31
N LEU A 220 12.88 12.34 -3.49
CA LEU A 220 11.60 12.26 -2.78
C LEU A 220 10.85 11.06 -3.36
N TYR A 221 11.23 9.85 -2.97
CA TYR A 221 10.49 8.66 -3.34
C TYR A 221 9.15 8.75 -2.61
N GLY A 222 8.08 8.87 -3.39
CA GLY A 222 6.73 8.99 -2.83
C GLY A 222 6.54 7.93 -1.75
N TRP A 223 5.95 8.34 -0.64
CA TRP A 223 5.73 7.62 0.62
C TRP A 223 5.10 6.21 0.50
N TRP A 224 4.89 5.68 -0.71
CA TRP A 224 3.89 4.69 -1.04
C TRP A 224 4.24 3.78 -2.23
N VAL A 225 5.52 3.65 -2.62
CA VAL A 225 5.90 2.70 -3.69
C VAL A 225 5.65 1.27 -3.19
N GLY A 226 4.82 0.52 -3.90
CA GLY A 226 4.66 -0.92 -3.68
C GLY A 226 4.12 -1.53 -4.97
N SER A 227 4.94 -2.32 -5.66
CA SER A 227 4.42 -3.24 -6.68
C SER A 227 4.10 -4.60 -6.03
N PRO A 228 3.17 -5.37 -6.58
CA PRO A 228 3.18 -6.81 -6.38
C PRO A 228 4.43 -7.46 -7.01
#